data_AF-A0AAE1STE3-F1
#
_entry.id   AF-A0AAE1STE3-F1
#
_cell.length_a   1.000
_cell.length_b   1.000
_cell.length_c   1.000
_cell.angle_alpha   90.00
_cell.angle_beta   90.00
_cell.angle_gamma   90.00
#
_symmetry.space_group_name_H-M   'P 1'
#
loop_
_entity.id
_entity.type
_entity.pdbx_description
1 polymer ?
#
loop_
_entity_poly.entity_id
_entity_poly.type
_entity_poly.pdbx_seq_one_letter_code
_entity_poly.pdbx_strand_id
1 'polypeptide(L)'
;MEYWCTWLSKTNLEPSLVHEYAHTFAHNELVQDDIPYFNHEFLQSMGISVAKHRQEILKLAKKEKARSSRNHMLWLLVAIKQAKKLVAKRLKMWTCQPDSVSSFAVAPLRNYSTRWKAAVLKRNIQLASAKQETPTRVVTDKGMLKRLNGMRCFKT
;
A
#
# COMPACT_ATOMS: atom_id res chain seq x y z
N MET A 1 -5.22 -16.60 -33.62
CA MET A 1 -5.88 -17.92 -33.65
C MET A 1 -5.28 -18.88 -32.63
N GLU A 2 -3.98 -19.21 -32.71
CA GLU A 2 -3.34 -20.25 -31.86
C GLU A 2 -3.49 -20.03 -30.35
N TYR A 3 -3.39 -18.78 -29.90
CA TYR A 3 -3.59 -18.42 -28.49
C TYR A 3 -4.93 -18.92 -27.93
N TRP A 4 -6.02 -18.74 -28.68
CA TRP A 4 -7.36 -19.12 -28.24
C TRP A 4 -7.52 -20.64 -28.15
N CYS A 5 -6.91 -21.41 -29.05
CA CYS A 5 -6.87 -22.88 -28.97
C CYS A 5 -6.17 -23.35 -27.69
N THR A 6 -4.98 -22.80 -27.40
CA THR A 6 -4.22 -23.15 -26.18
C THR A 6 -4.93 -22.69 -24.90
N TRP A 7 -5.68 -21.59 -24.99
CA TRP A 7 -6.47 -21.11 -23.86
C TRP A 7 -7.67 -22.03 -23.60
N LEU A 8 -8.47 -22.32 -24.62
CA LEU A 8 -9.65 -23.17 -24.54
C LEU A 8 -9.33 -24.64 -24.26
N SER A 9 -8.15 -25.15 -24.65
CA SER A 9 -7.75 -26.53 -24.33
C SER A 9 -7.58 -26.80 -22.82
N LYS A 10 -7.51 -25.75 -22.00
CA LYS A 10 -7.50 -25.86 -20.52
C LYS A 10 -8.89 -26.16 -19.94
N THR A 11 -9.94 -26.09 -20.77
CA THR A 11 -11.31 -26.48 -20.40
C THR A 11 -11.55 -27.96 -20.66
N ASN A 12 -12.65 -28.51 -20.14
CA ASN A 12 -13.09 -29.87 -20.44
C ASN A 12 -14.02 -29.93 -21.67
N LEU A 13 -13.85 -29.01 -22.62
CA LEU A 13 -14.59 -29.00 -23.88
C LEU A 13 -14.03 -30.06 -24.83
N GLU A 14 -14.88 -30.55 -25.74
CA GLU A 14 -14.44 -31.45 -26.78
C GLU A 14 -13.41 -30.75 -27.70
N PRO A 15 -12.32 -31.43 -28.11
CA PRO A 15 -11.30 -30.82 -28.96
C PRO A 15 -11.82 -30.26 -30.29
N SER A 16 -12.88 -30.84 -30.84
CA SER A 16 -13.57 -30.35 -32.05
C SER A 16 -14.15 -28.94 -31.83
N LEU A 17 -14.90 -28.76 -30.74
CA LEU A 17 -15.51 -27.49 -30.33
C LEU A 17 -14.47 -26.42 -29.95
N VAL A 18 -13.35 -26.84 -29.37
CA VAL A 18 -12.24 -25.94 -29.04
C VAL A 18 -11.75 -25.20 -30.28
N HIS A 19 -11.58 -25.91 -31.40
CA HIS A 19 -11.09 -25.31 -32.64
C HIS A 19 -12.14 -24.36 -33.26
N GLU A 20 -13.41 -24.75 -33.25
CA GLU A 20 -14.52 -23.93 -33.75
C GLU A 20 -14.63 -22.62 -32.96
N TYR A 21 -14.65 -22.68 -31.64
CA TYR A 21 -14.75 -21.49 -30.80
C TYR A 21 -13.49 -20.63 -30.83
N ALA A 22 -12.31 -21.22 -30.94
CA ALA A 22 -11.08 -20.46 -31.12
C ALA A 22 -11.08 -19.67 -32.43
N HIS A 23 -11.68 -20.22 -33.49
CA HIS A 23 -11.87 -19.52 -34.75
C HIS A 23 -12.85 -18.35 -34.57
N THR A 24 -13.99 -18.57 -33.92
CA THR A 24 -14.97 -17.52 -33.61
C THR A 24 -14.33 -16.40 -32.78
N PHE A 25 -13.53 -16.72 -31.76
CA PHE A 25 -12.87 -15.71 -30.92
C PHE A 25 -11.82 -14.91 -31.67
N ALA A 26 -11.07 -15.55 -32.57
CA ALA A 26 -10.13 -14.85 -33.44
C ALA A 26 -10.84 -13.96 -34.47
N HIS A 27 -11.98 -14.41 -34.99
CA HIS A 27 -12.77 -13.65 -35.96
C HIS A 27 -13.46 -12.43 -35.34
N ASN A 28 -13.86 -12.53 -34.07
CA ASN A 28 -14.40 -11.41 -33.30
C ASN A 28 -13.31 -10.50 -32.69
N GLU A 29 -12.05 -10.67 -33.10
CA GLU A 29 -10.90 -9.86 -32.66
C GLU A 29 -10.73 -9.79 -31.13
N LEU A 30 -11.15 -10.82 -30.41
CA LEU A 30 -11.00 -10.84 -28.96
C LEU A 30 -9.52 -10.86 -28.59
N VAL A 31 -9.20 -10.10 -27.54
CA VAL A 31 -7.88 -10.01 -26.93
C VAL A 31 -7.92 -10.66 -25.55
N GLN A 32 -6.75 -11.02 -25.03
CA GLN A 32 -6.61 -11.57 -23.67
C GLN A 32 -7.21 -10.64 -22.59
N ASP A 33 -7.16 -9.33 -22.81
CA ASP A 33 -7.69 -8.33 -21.89
C ASP A 33 -9.23 -8.31 -21.84
N ASP A 34 -9.90 -8.97 -22.79
CA ASP A 34 -11.37 -9.09 -22.83
C ASP A 34 -11.90 -10.24 -21.97
N ILE A 35 -11.05 -11.21 -21.62
CA ILE A 35 -11.39 -12.38 -20.79
C ILE A 35 -12.12 -12.01 -19.48
N PRO A 36 -11.74 -10.94 -18.74
CA PRO A 36 -12.44 -10.54 -17.53
C PRO A 36 -13.88 -10.05 -17.75
N TYR A 37 -14.24 -9.67 -18.98
CA TYR A 37 -15.54 -9.11 -19.36
C TYR A 37 -16.48 -10.15 -19.97
N PHE A 38 -16.04 -11.40 -20.11
CA PHE A 38 -16.87 -12.47 -20.63
C PHE A 38 -18.10 -12.68 -19.75
N ASN A 39 -19.27 -12.65 -20.39
CA ASN A 39 -20.58 -12.89 -19.78
C ASN A 39 -21.35 -13.95 -20.57
N HIS A 40 -22.39 -14.52 -19.95
CA HIS A 40 -23.23 -15.52 -20.60
C HIS A 40 -23.89 -14.99 -21.89
N GLU A 41 -24.44 -13.77 -21.83
CA GLU A 41 -25.06 -13.09 -22.98
C GLU A 41 -24.07 -12.84 -24.11
N PHE A 42 -22.86 -12.37 -23.75
CA PHE A 42 -21.81 -12.08 -24.71
C PHE A 42 -21.33 -13.33 -25.46
N LEU A 43 -21.09 -14.43 -24.74
CA LEU A 43 -20.71 -15.70 -25.35
C LEU A 43 -21.85 -16.25 -26.24
N GLN A 44 -23.10 -16.04 -25.83
CA GLN A 44 -24.27 -16.44 -26.60
C GLN A 44 -24.42 -15.64 -27.90
N SER A 45 -24.23 -14.31 -27.87
CA SER A 45 -24.31 -13.46 -29.05
C SER A 45 -23.22 -13.74 -30.08
N MET A 46 -22.07 -14.28 -29.65
CA MET A 46 -20.99 -14.70 -30.55
C MET A 46 -21.21 -16.08 -31.20
N GLY A 47 -22.23 -16.84 -30.78
CA GLY A 47 -22.53 -18.16 -31.35
C GLY A 47 -22.27 -19.34 -30.42
N ILE A 48 -21.88 -19.13 -29.16
CA ILE A 48 -21.78 -20.20 -28.16
C ILE A 48 -23.14 -20.37 -27.47
N SER A 49 -24.07 -21.01 -28.17
CA SER A 49 -25.46 -21.22 -27.71
C SER A 49 -25.58 -22.29 -26.61
N VAL A 50 -24.60 -23.17 -26.49
CA VAL A 50 -24.60 -24.28 -25.52
C VAL A 50 -24.25 -23.77 -24.12
N ALA A 51 -25.23 -23.80 -23.21
CA ALA A 51 -25.08 -23.31 -21.84
C ALA A 51 -23.91 -23.96 -21.08
N LYS A 52 -23.73 -25.28 -21.23
CA LYS A 52 -22.62 -26.03 -20.61
C LYS A 52 -21.26 -25.48 -21.04
N HIS A 53 -21.10 -25.15 -22.33
CA HIS A 53 -19.82 -24.65 -22.84
C HIS A 53 -19.53 -23.24 -22.33
N ARG A 54 -20.55 -22.36 -22.32
CA ARG A 54 -20.44 -21.03 -21.73
C ARG A 54 -19.98 -21.09 -20.27
N GLN A 55 -20.51 -22.02 -19.48
CA GLN A 55 -20.13 -22.19 -18.08
C GLN A 55 -18.66 -22.62 -17.91
N GLU A 56 -18.17 -23.57 -18.72
CA GLU A 56 -16.77 -24.01 -18.66
C GLU A 56 -15.80 -22.88 -19.04
N ILE A 57 -16.13 -22.09 -20.08
CA ILE A 57 -15.34 -20.93 -20.49
C ILE A 57 -15.30 -19.87 -19.38
N LEU A 58 -16.42 -19.61 -18.72
CA LEU A 58 -16.47 -18.63 -17.62
C LEU A 58 -15.75 -19.10 -16.36
N LYS A 59 -15.76 -20.41 -16.07
CA LYS A 59 -14.92 -20.98 -15.01
C LYS A 59 -13.45 -20.75 -15.31
N LEU A 60 -13.02 -20.96 -16.57
CA LEU A 60 -11.64 -20.72 -16.98
C LEU A 60 -11.27 -19.24 -16.85
N ALA A 61 -12.12 -18.32 -17.33
CA ALA A 61 -11.92 -16.87 -17.22
C ALA A 61 -11.73 -16.41 -15.76
N LYS A 62 -12.55 -16.93 -14.83
CA LYS A 62 -12.39 -16.65 -13.39
C LYS A 62 -11.05 -17.13 -12.85
N LYS A 63 -10.57 -18.29 -13.30
CA LYS A 63 -9.27 -18.85 -12.91
C LYS A 63 -8.09 -18.02 -13.44
N GLU A 64 -8.21 -17.49 -14.66
CA GLU A 64 -7.22 -16.59 -15.28
C GLU A 64 -7.09 -15.28 -14.48
N LYS A 65 -8.23 -14.65 -14.15
CA LYS A 65 -8.28 -13.40 -13.36
C LYS A 65 -7.62 -13.56 -11.98
N ALA A 66 -7.84 -14.69 -11.33
CA ALA A 66 -7.22 -15.01 -10.05
C ALA A 66 -5.69 -15.23 -10.16
N ARG A 67 -5.19 -15.70 -11.31
CA ARG A 67 -3.75 -15.87 -11.56
C ARG A 67 -3.07 -14.55 -11.91
N SER A 68 -3.69 -13.74 -12.78
CA SER A 68 -3.14 -12.46 -13.20
C SER A 68 -2.96 -11.51 -12.00
N SER A 69 -4.00 -11.34 -11.17
CA SER A 69 -3.93 -10.53 -9.95
C SER A 69 -2.83 -10.99 -8.98
N ARG A 70 -2.67 -12.31 -8.81
CA ARG A 70 -1.60 -12.87 -7.99
C ARG A 70 -0.21 -12.60 -8.56
N ASN A 71 -0.04 -12.67 -9.88
CA ASN A 71 1.23 -12.39 -10.55
C ASN A 71 1.63 -10.92 -10.43
N HIS A 72 0.68 -9.99 -10.57
CA HIS A 72 0.94 -8.57 -10.34
C HIS A 72 1.34 -8.29 -8.88
N MET A 73 0.68 -8.92 -7.91
CA MET A 73 1.06 -8.81 -6.50
C MET A 73 2.45 -9.39 -6.21
N LEU A 74 2.78 -10.55 -6.79
CA LEU A 74 4.12 -11.15 -6.65
C LEU A 74 5.20 -10.25 -7.27
N TRP A 75 4.94 -9.67 -8.45
CA TRP A 75 5.86 -8.73 -9.09
C TRP A 75 6.06 -7.47 -8.23
N LEU A 76 4.98 -6.89 -7.68
CA LEU A 76 5.05 -5.76 -6.77
C LEU A 76 5.87 -6.08 -5.51
N LEU A 77 5.67 -7.25 -4.91
CA LEU A 77 6.46 -7.71 -3.76
C LEU A 77 7.95 -7.86 -4.10
N VAL A 78 8.27 -8.36 -5.29
CA VAL A 78 9.66 -8.44 -5.78
C VAL A 78 10.24 -7.03 -5.94
N ALA A 79 9.51 -6.10 -6.54
CA ALA A 79 9.95 -4.71 -6.69
C ALA A 79 10.22 -4.06 -5.31
N ILE A 80 9.35 -4.27 -4.32
CA ILE A 80 9.54 -3.79 -2.95
C ILE A 80 10.80 -4.40 -2.31
N LYS A 81 11.05 -5.70 -2.49
CA LYS A 81 12.27 -6.36 -1.97
C LYS A 81 13.54 -5.77 -2.60
N GLN A 82 13.52 -5.49 -3.90
CA GLN A 82 14.64 -4.85 -4.59
C GLN A 82 14.84 -3.40 -4.11
N ALA A 83 13.75 -2.65 -3.93
CA ALA A 83 13.80 -1.29 -3.38
C ALA A 83 14.40 -1.27 -1.97
N LYS A 84 14.00 -2.20 -1.10
CA LYS A 84 14.60 -2.37 0.24
C LYS A 84 16.10 -2.66 0.18
N LYS A 85 16.56 -3.48 -0.75
CA LYS A 85 17.99 -3.80 -0.94
C LYS A 85 18.81 -2.56 -1.34
N LEU A 86 18.27 -1.70 -2.21
CA LEU A 86 18.91 -0.45 -2.63
C LEU A 86 18.95 0.58 -1.49
N VAL A 87 17.85 0.71 -0.74
CA VAL A 87 17.78 1.58 0.45
C VAL A 87 18.76 1.10 1.52
N ALA A 88 18.86 -0.20 1.78
CA ALA A 88 19.82 -0.76 2.73
C ALA A 88 21.28 -0.52 2.30
N LYS A 89 21.59 -0.65 1.00
CA LYS A 89 22.92 -0.30 0.46
C LYS A 89 23.25 1.18 0.66
N ARG A 90 22.28 2.07 0.39
CA ARG A 90 22.45 3.51 0.64
C ARG A 90 22.65 3.79 2.13
N LEU A 91 21.84 3.22 3.02
CA LEU A 91 21.99 3.40 4.46
C LEU A 91 23.34 2.88 4.97
N LYS A 92 23.79 1.71 4.51
CA LYS A 92 25.11 1.15 4.85
C LYS A 92 26.24 2.10 4.49
N MET A 93 26.17 2.74 3.33
CA MET A 93 27.17 3.73 2.89
C MET A 93 27.17 5.00 3.75
N TRP A 94 26.07 5.29 4.44
CA TRP A 94 25.92 6.45 5.33
C TRP A 94 26.27 6.11 6.79
N THR A 95 26.19 4.83 7.18
CA THR A 95 26.52 4.36 8.54
C THR A 95 27.91 3.74 8.67
N CYS A 96 28.56 3.35 7.57
CA CYS A 96 29.97 2.97 7.57
C CYS A 96 30.83 4.23 7.46
N GLN A 97 31.14 4.85 8.59
CA GLN A 97 32.31 5.70 8.70
C GLN A 97 33.56 4.82 8.50
N PRO A 98 34.55 5.22 7.70
CA PRO A 98 35.79 4.48 7.59
C PRO A 98 36.55 4.61 8.90
N ASP A 99 36.56 3.55 9.70
CA ASP A 99 37.60 3.35 10.70
C ASP A 99 38.88 3.01 9.94
N SER A 100 39.69 4.04 9.71
CA SER A 100 41.07 3.87 9.27
C SER A 100 41.93 4.72 10.19
N VAL A 101 42.48 4.08 11.21
CA VAL A 101 43.75 4.52 11.79
C VAL A 101 44.73 3.43 11.38
N SER A 102 45.43 3.59 10.27
CA SER A 102 46.77 4.16 10.35
C SER A 102 47.14 4.95 9.09
N SER A 103 47.74 6.10 9.37
CA SER A 103 48.61 6.90 8.51
C SER A 103 48.00 8.05 7.69
N PHE A 104 48.43 9.23 8.12
CA PHE A 104 48.65 10.47 7.38
C PHE A 104 47.51 11.51 7.30
N ALA A 105 47.78 12.61 8.01
CA ALA A 105 47.25 13.97 7.95
C ALA A 105 46.17 14.30 6.90
N VAL A 106 45.03 14.83 7.37
CA VAL A 106 44.28 16.00 6.83
C VAL A 106 43.14 16.33 7.81
N ALA A 107 42.89 17.63 8.00
CA ALA A 107 42.00 18.25 8.99
C ALA A 107 40.59 17.61 9.10
N PRO A 108 39.94 17.67 10.29
CA PRO A 108 38.64 17.05 10.49
C PRO A 108 37.57 17.65 9.57
N LEU A 109 37.03 16.81 8.69
CA LEU A 109 35.92 17.15 7.80
C LEU A 109 34.68 17.45 8.64
N ARG A 110 34.38 18.74 8.69
CA ARG A 110 33.35 19.40 9.48
C ARG A 110 31.95 18.84 9.14
N ASN A 111 31.49 17.89 9.95
CA ASN A 111 30.20 17.21 9.78
C ASN A 111 29.02 18.16 10.09
N TYR A 112 28.41 18.72 9.05
CA TYR A 112 27.30 19.70 9.12
C TYR A 112 26.00 19.13 9.73
N SER A 113 25.88 17.80 9.82
CA SER A 113 24.65 17.13 10.27
C SER A 113 24.39 17.22 11.78
N THR A 114 25.41 17.50 12.59
CA THR A 114 25.26 17.63 14.05
C THR A 114 24.79 19.02 14.47
N ARG A 115 25.01 20.04 13.64
CA ARG A 115 24.65 21.43 13.93
C ARG A 115 23.13 21.65 13.96
N TRP A 116 22.37 21.06 13.04
CA TRP A 116 20.91 21.21 13.06
C TRP A 116 20.27 20.44 14.21
N LYS A 117 20.81 19.26 14.55
CA LYS A 117 20.38 18.48 15.72
C LYS A 117 20.62 19.23 17.03
N ALA A 118 21.80 19.84 17.19
CA ALA A 118 22.12 20.68 18.34
C ALA A 118 21.22 21.93 18.41
N ALA A 119 20.89 22.55 17.28
CA ALA A 119 19.98 23.70 17.23
C ALA A 119 18.53 23.33 17.60
N VAL A 120 18.05 22.13 17.21
CA VAL A 120 16.72 21.64 17.58
C VAL A 120 16.65 21.30 19.07
N LEU A 121 17.67 20.63 19.63
CA LEU A 121 17.72 20.34 21.06
C LEU A 121 17.79 21.62 21.91
N LYS A 122 18.56 22.61 21.47
CA LYS A 122 18.67 23.92 22.15
C LYS A 122 17.33 24.65 22.20
N ARG A 123 16.50 24.56 21.16
CA ARG A 123 15.14 25.14 21.15
C ARG A 123 14.17 24.40 22.06
N ASN A 124 14.23 23.06 22.11
CA ASN A 124 13.36 22.27 23.00
C ASN A 124 13.66 22.51 24.49
N ILE A 125 14.93 22.66 24.85
CA ILE A 125 15.33 22.95 26.23
C ILE A 125 14.93 24.40 26.61
N GLN A 126 15.04 25.36 25.70
CA GLN A 126 14.60 26.74 25.94
C GLN A 126 13.07 26.89 26.07
N LEU A 127 12.29 26.10 25.33
CA LEU A 127 10.83 26.05 25.48
C LEU A 127 10.39 25.39 26.80
N ALA A 128 11.20 24.48 27.35
CA ALA A 128 10.97 23.90 28.66
C ALA A 128 11.33 24.87 29.80
N SER A 129 12.38 25.68 29.65
CA SER A 129 12.76 26.70 30.64
C SER A 129 11.91 27.97 30.57
N ALA A 130 11.33 28.32 29.41
CA ALA A 130 10.41 29.46 29.28
C ALA A 130 8.99 29.19 29.81
N LYS A 131 8.71 27.96 30.27
CA LYS A 131 7.42 27.59 30.88
C LYS A 131 7.39 27.72 32.41
N GLN A 132 8.49 28.16 33.03
CA GLN A 132 8.55 28.49 34.45
C GLN A 132 8.99 29.94 34.61
N GLU A 133 8.09 30.89 34.38
CA GLU A 133 8.17 32.21 35.00
C GLU A 133 6.84 32.96 34.83
N THR A 134 5.93 32.78 35.79
CA THR A 134 5.02 33.86 36.18
C THR A 134 4.75 33.73 37.68
N PRO A 135 5.12 34.74 38.48
CA PRO A 135 5.10 34.67 39.93
C PRO A 135 3.69 34.85 40.52
N THR A 136 3.53 34.22 41.68
CA THR A 136 2.42 34.22 42.63
C THR A 136 1.77 35.59 42.91
N ARG A 137 0.43 35.60 42.80
CA ARG A 137 -0.62 36.26 43.62
C ARG A 137 -0.30 37.60 44.30
N VAL A 138 -1.12 38.63 44.03
CA VAL A 138 -1.94 39.36 45.04
C VAL A 138 -3.05 40.12 44.30
N VAL A 139 -4.33 39.75 44.47
CA VAL A 139 -5.46 40.71 44.49
C VAL A 139 -6.53 40.17 45.45
N THR A 140 -6.94 41.05 46.35
CA THR A 140 -7.87 40.93 47.47
C THR A 140 -9.28 40.50 47.04
N ASP A 141 -9.79 39.44 47.67
CA ASP A 141 -11.21 39.07 47.62
C ASP A 141 -11.99 39.91 48.64
N LYS A 142 -12.85 40.81 48.14
CA LYS A 142 -14.08 41.22 48.80
C LYS A 142 -15.17 41.39 47.74
N GLY A 143 -15.73 40.27 47.29
CA GLY A 143 -16.79 40.23 46.29
C GLY A 143 -18.01 39.42 46.73
N MET A 144 -18.89 40.08 47.48
CA MET A 144 -20.35 39.85 47.57
C MET A 144 -20.93 38.45 47.28
N LEU A 145 -21.34 37.80 48.37
CA LEU A 145 -22.69 37.26 48.60
C LEU A 145 -23.62 37.17 47.37
N LYS A 146 -23.82 35.98 46.83
CA LYS A 146 -25.14 35.57 46.31
C LYS A 146 -25.51 34.17 46.79
N ARG A 147 -26.55 34.18 47.62
CA ARG A 147 -27.35 33.05 48.11
C ARG A 147 -28.16 32.41 46.97
N LEU A 148 -28.79 31.29 47.36
CA LEU A 148 -29.93 30.54 46.77
C LEU A 148 -29.45 29.42 45.85
N ASN A 149 -29.91 28.17 45.92
CA ASN A 149 -30.85 27.36 46.70
C ASN A 149 -30.39 25.92 46.37
N GLY A 150 -30.43 24.87 47.17
CA GLY A 150 -31.15 24.51 48.37
C GLY A 150 -31.25 23.00 48.30
N MET A 151 -30.95 22.27 49.36
CA MET A 151 -31.42 20.90 49.52
C MET A 151 -31.43 20.59 51.01
N ARG A 152 -32.65 20.44 51.52
CA ARG A 152 -32.96 20.04 52.88
C ARG A 152 -32.46 18.61 53.08
N CYS A 153 -31.88 18.39 54.25
CA CYS A 153 -31.50 17.10 54.82
C CYS A 153 -32.58 16.03 54.69
N PHE A 154 -32.19 14.75 54.72
CA PHE A 154 -32.51 13.91 55.88
C PHE A 154 -31.48 12.79 56.02
N LYS A 155 -31.21 12.50 57.29
CA LYS A 155 -30.19 11.62 57.86
C LYS A 155 -30.92 10.40 58.42
N THR A 156 -30.34 9.22 58.26
CA THR A 156 -30.20 8.17 59.29
C THR A 156 -29.08 7.25 58.85
#